data_AF-A0A9D6M5A1-F1
#
_entry.id   AF-A0A9D6M5A1-F1
#
_cell.length_a   1.000
_cell.length_b   1.000
_cell.length_c   1.000
_cell.angle_alpha   90.00
_cell.angle_beta   90.00
_cell.angle_gamma   90.00
#
_symmetry.space_group_name_H-M   'P 1'
#
loop_
_entity.id
_entity.type
_entity.pdbx_description
1 polymer ?
#
loop_
_entity_poly.entity_id
_entity_poly.type
_entity_poly.pdbx_seq_one_letter_code
_entity_poly.pdbx_strand_id
1 'polypeptide(L)'
;SFKGEKTSGDINAIAKKVFENLGMNFMEFCRLSWLKTEDLTGYVEVEGFENFERAYKKGKGVIFLTGHFGNWELMAIFYALKGYPVDIVVRDLDSPIADEFVKWVRTVAGNRIVSKDRSMRELLRIVSKGGVVGILLDQNVTWNEGVFVYFFNELACTNKGPALLALASGAAIVPTFIVRNGKKHRIIIGEEITIKNSGNRAADHLKNTALFTKVIEDFARQYPEQWFWLHQRWKSRPENDPNRGTEKAAMIDLRHSR
;
A
#
# COMPACT_ATOMS: atom_id res chain seq x y z
N SER A 1 -18.40 -3.35 -1.59
CA SER A 1 -17.68 -2.22 -2.22
C SER A 1 -18.63 -1.25 -2.91
N PHE A 2 -19.26 -1.58 -4.05
CA PHE A 2 -20.15 -0.65 -4.79
C PHE A 2 -21.65 -0.92 -4.59
N LYS A 3 -22.07 -1.28 -3.38
CA LYS A 3 -23.47 -1.67 -3.10
C LYS A 3 -24.41 -0.49 -3.42
N GLY A 4 -25.35 -0.71 -4.35
CA GLY A 4 -26.30 0.32 -4.79
C GLY A 4 -25.74 1.39 -5.73
N GLU A 5 -24.44 1.35 -6.06
CA GLU A 5 -23.77 2.35 -6.91
C GLU A 5 -23.54 1.86 -8.35
N LYS A 6 -23.48 0.54 -8.57
CA LYS A 6 -23.17 -0.07 -9.86
C LYS A 6 -24.10 -1.25 -10.14
N THR A 7 -24.43 -1.45 -11.41
CA THR A 7 -25.25 -2.60 -11.84
C THR A 7 -24.44 -3.90 -11.81
N SER A 8 -25.09 -5.06 -11.79
CA SER A 8 -24.40 -6.35 -11.91
C SER A 8 -23.57 -6.46 -13.21
N GLY A 9 -24.03 -5.83 -14.29
CA GLY A 9 -23.28 -5.75 -15.55
C GLY A 9 -21.97 -4.97 -15.41
N ASP A 10 -22.01 -3.81 -14.76
CA ASP A 10 -20.82 -3.01 -14.48
C ASP A 10 -19.82 -3.76 -13.60
N ILE A 11 -20.31 -4.44 -12.55
CA ILE A 11 -19.48 -5.24 -11.65
C ILE A 11 -18.78 -6.36 -12.40
N ASN A 12 -19.49 -7.09 -13.27
CA ASN A 12 -18.91 -8.17 -14.07
C ASN A 12 -17.86 -7.62 -15.06
N ALA A 13 -18.11 -6.47 -15.68
CA ALA A 13 -17.17 -5.84 -16.58
C ALA A 13 -15.89 -5.38 -15.85
N ILE A 14 -16.02 -4.81 -14.64
CA ILE A 14 -14.89 -4.46 -13.78
C ILE A 14 -14.12 -5.72 -13.40
N ALA A 15 -14.80 -6.77 -12.91
CA ALA A 15 -14.17 -8.01 -12.49
C ALA A 15 -13.35 -8.65 -13.62
N LYS A 16 -13.90 -8.68 -14.85
CA LYS A 16 -13.16 -9.17 -16.03
C LYS A 16 -11.87 -8.39 -16.24
N LYS A 17 -11.93 -7.06 -16.22
CA LYS A 17 -10.75 -6.20 -16.39
C LYS A 17 -9.74 -6.34 -15.23
N VAL A 18 -10.18 -6.61 -14.01
CA VAL A 18 -9.29 -6.92 -12.87
C VAL A 18 -8.45 -8.16 -13.17
N PHE A 19 -9.05 -9.23 -13.68
CA PHE A 19 -8.32 -10.44 -14.05
C PHE A 19 -7.40 -10.23 -15.25
N GLU A 20 -7.84 -9.47 -16.26
CA GLU A 20 -6.98 -9.07 -17.39
C GLU A 20 -5.76 -8.29 -16.90
N ASN A 21 -5.97 -7.29 -16.03
CA ASN A 21 -4.89 -6.49 -15.46
C ASN A 21 -3.95 -7.33 -14.59
N LEU A 22 -4.48 -8.28 -13.81
CA LEU A 22 -3.66 -9.20 -13.03
C LEU A 22 -2.74 -10.06 -13.90
N GLY A 23 -3.27 -10.63 -14.98
CA GLY A 23 -2.48 -11.40 -15.95
C GLY A 23 -1.39 -10.55 -16.59
N MET A 24 -1.72 -9.32 -16.99
CA MET A 24 -0.74 -8.37 -17.54
C MET A 24 0.34 -8.00 -16.53
N ASN A 25 -0.04 -7.71 -15.28
CA ASN A 25 0.90 -7.39 -14.20
C ASN A 25 1.86 -8.54 -13.91
N PHE A 26 1.38 -9.80 -13.93
CA PHE A 26 2.24 -10.96 -13.75
C PHE A 26 3.28 -11.08 -14.87
N MET A 27 2.86 -10.95 -16.13
CA MET A 27 3.78 -11.00 -17.27
C MET A 27 4.80 -9.86 -17.24
N GLU A 28 4.37 -8.66 -16.87
CA GLU A 28 5.28 -7.53 -16.71
C GLU A 28 6.26 -7.74 -15.56
N PHE A 29 5.78 -8.23 -14.41
CA PHE A 29 6.61 -8.53 -13.25
C PHE A 29 7.74 -9.50 -13.59
N CYS A 30 7.43 -10.59 -14.31
CA CYS A 30 8.43 -11.53 -14.81
C CYS A 30 9.49 -10.83 -15.68
N ARG A 31 9.05 -9.88 -16.52
CA ARG A 31 9.93 -9.09 -17.41
C ARG A 31 10.73 -8.00 -16.67
N LEU A 32 10.28 -7.52 -15.51
CA LEU A 32 10.96 -6.44 -14.76
C LEU A 32 12.40 -6.81 -14.39
N SER A 33 12.65 -8.08 -14.10
CA SER A 33 13.99 -8.57 -13.79
C SER A 33 14.99 -8.45 -14.96
N TRP A 34 14.47 -8.32 -16.18
CA TRP A 34 15.24 -8.19 -17.42
C TRP A 34 15.20 -6.76 -17.98
N LEU A 35 14.57 -5.82 -17.24
CA LEU A 35 14.75 -4.40 -17.53
C LEU A 35 16.22 -4.08 -17.26
N LYS A 36 16.99 -4.00 -18.35
CA LYS A 36 18.24 -3.25 -18.34
C LYS A 36 17.89 -1.82 -17.93
N THR A 37 18.80 -1.17 -17.22
CA THR A 37 18.71 0.15 -16.58
C THR A 37 18.49 1.33 -17.55
N GLU A 38 17.78 1.08 -18.64
CA GLU A 38 17.47 1.97 -19.74
C GLU A 38 16.18 2.75 -19.44
N ASP A 39 16.06 3.87 -20.13
CA ASP A 39 15.09 4.92 -19.89
C ASP A 39 13.63 4.42 -19.86
N LEU A 40 13.00 4.48 -18.69
CA LEU A 40 11.58 4.14 -18.51
C LEU A 40 10.63 5.18 -19.10
N THR A 41 11.10 6.32 -19.64
CA THR A 41 10.22 7.37 -20.20
C THR A 41 9.31 6.87 -21.32
N GLY A 42 9.73 5.83 -22.07
CA GLY A 42 8.90 5.19 -23.09
C GLY A 42 7.71 4.39 -22.53
N TYR A 43 7.79 3.98 -21.26
CA TYR A 43 6.83 3.08 -20.60
C TYR A 43 6.03 3.76 -19.49
N VAL A 44 6.55 4.82 -18.89
CA VAL A 44 5.99 5.47 -17.71
C VAL A 44 5.81 6.97 -17.94
N GLU A 45 4.57 7.41 -17.85
CA GLU A 45 4.18 8.81 -17.73
C GLU A 45 4.07 9.18 -16.24
N VAL A 46 4.42 10.40 -15.88
CA VAL A 46 4.41 10.84 -14.48
C VAL A 46 3.67 12.16 -14.36
N GLU A 47 2.73 12.20 -13.43
CA GLU A 47 1.94 13.37 -13.07
C GLU A 47 2.23 13.72 -11.60
N GLY A 48 2.52 15.00 -11.33
CA GLY A 48 2.71 15.50 -9.96
C GLY A 48 4.09 15.22 -9.35
N PHE A 49 5.14 14.96 -10.15
CA PHE A 49 6.48 14.64 -9.62
C PHE A 49 7.04 15.74 -8.72
N GLU A 50 6.70 17.00 -9.00
CA GLU A 50 7.02 18.16 -8.18
C GLU A 50 6.48 18.07 -6.75
N ASN A 51 5.38 17.34 -6.52
CA ASN A 51 4.82 17.11 -5.18
C ASN A 51 5.77 16.26 -4.35
N PHE A 52 6.30 15.19 -4.94
CA PHE A 52 7.35 14.37 -4.34
C PHE A 52 8.61 15.19 -4.08
N GLU A 53 9.10 15.95 -5.07
CA GLU A 53 10.33 16.73 -4.91
C GLU A 53 10.20 17.78 -3.80
N ARG A 54 9.05 18.46 -3.69
CA ARG A 54 8.79 19.41 -2.59
C ARG A 54 8.82 18.71 -1.23
N ALA A 55 8.19 17.54 -1.11
CA ALA A 55 8.20 16.75 0.13
C ALA A 55 9.62 16.27 0.48
N TYR A 56 10.36 15.76 -0.51
CA TYR A 56 11.71 15.25 -0.35
C TYR A 56 12.70 16.34 0.08
N LYS A 57 12.62 17.55 -0.52
CA LYS A 57 13.45 18.71 -0.17
C LYS A 57 13.29 19.18 1.28
N LYS A 58 12.23 18.78 2.00
CA LYS A 58 12.09 19.05 3.45
C LYS A 58 13.13 18.32 4.30
N GLY A 59 13.77 17.28 3.77
CA GLY A 59 14.83 16.54 4.47
C GLY A 59 14.36 15.69 5.67
N LYS A 60 13.05 15.51 5.84
CA LYS A 60 12.45 14.73 6.95
C LYS A 60 12.02 13.31 6.56
N GLY A 61 12.35 12.91 5.33
CA GLY A 61 11.95 11.64 4.74
C GLY A 61 10.56 11.71 4.11
N VAL A 62 10.29 10.73 3.25
CA VAL A 62 9.03 10.59 2.52
C VAL A 62 8.50 9.18 2.69
N ILE A 63 7.21 9.07 2.99
CA ILE A 63 6.47 7.81 3.01
C ILE A 63 5.48 7.86 1.84
N PHE A 64 5.66 6.98 0.87
CA PHE A 64 4.68 6.79 -0.18
C PHE A 64 3.49 6.05 0.39
N LEU A 65 2.35 6.74 0.41
CA LEU A 65 1.06 6.13 0.67
C LEU A 65 0.51 5.58 -0.63
N THR A 66 0.37 4.26 -0.69
CA THR A 66 -0.12 3.58 -1.88
C THR A 66 -0.95 2.35 -1.52
N GLY A 67 -1.43 1.66 -2.55
CA GLY A 67 -2.06 0.35 -2.47
C GLY A 67 -1.65 -0.53 -3.64
N HIS A 68 -2.15 -1.75 -3.70
CA HIS A 68 -1.89 -2.70 -4.77
C HIS A 68 -2.68 -2.30 -6.03
N PHE A 69 -2.17 -1.29 -6.74
CA PHE A 69 -2.71 -0.75 -7.98
C PHE A 69 -1.75 -0.93 -9.14
N GLY A 70 -2.30 -1.22 -10.33
CA GLY A 70 -1.50 -1.28 -11.56
C GLY A 70 -0.25 -2.14 -11.35
N ASN A 71 0.90 -1.66 -11.84
CA ASN A 71 2.19 -2.32 -11.61
C ASN A 71 3.02 -1.54 -10.56
N TRP A 72 2.68 -1.69 -9.28
CA TRP A 72 3.36 -1.00 -8.17
C TRP A 72 4.87 -1.33 -8.06
N GLU A 73 5.31 -2.48 -8.58
CA GLU A 73 6.73 -2.86 -8.62
C GLU A 73 7.50 -1.98 -9.62
N LEU A 74 6.92 -1.72 -10.79
CA LEU A 74 7.46 -0.77 -11.77
C LEU A 74 7.56 0.65 -11.19
N MET A 75 6.59 1.06 -10.38
CA MET A 75 6.63 2.37 -9.68
C MET A 75 7.83 2.46 -8.74
N ALA A 76 8.11 1.42 -7.96
CA ALA A 76 9.28 1.39 -7.08
C ALA A 76 10.60 1.41 -7.85
N ILE A 77 10.69 0.66 -8.96
CA ILE A 77 11.86 0.69 -9.87
C ILE A 77 12.05 2.09 -10.46
N PHE A 78 10.98 2.74 -10.90
CA PHE A 78 11.02 4.08 -11.46
C PHE A 78 11.69 5.09 -10.52
N TYR A 79 11.28 5.13 -9.25
CA TYR A 79 11.89 6.04 -8.27
C TYR A 79 13.38 5.75 -8.04
N ALA A 80 13.74 4.47 -7.95
CA ALA A 80 15.13 4.07 -7.76
C ALA A 80 16.02 4.54 -8.93
N LEU A 81 15.57 4.36 -10.18
CA LEU A 81 16.27 4.83 -11.38
C LEU A 81 16.31 6.37 -11.48
N LYS A 82 15.39 7.09 -10.85
CA LYS A 82 15.44 8.55 -10.70
C LYS A 82 16.37 9.04 -9.58
N GLY A 83 17.08 8.13 -8.91
CA GLY A 83 18.02 8.46 -7.83
C GLY A 83 17.39 8.47 -6.44
N TYR A 84 16.16 7.98 -6.31
CA TYR A 84 15.42 7.94 -5.05
C TYR A 84 15.10 6.48 -4.66
N PRO A 85 16.11 5.69 -4.22
CA PRO A 85 15.88 4.30 -3.84
C PRO A 85 14.87 4.22 -2.69
N VAL A 86 13.91 3.31 -2.86
CA VAL A 86 12.80 3.10 -1.93
C VAL A 86 13.12 1.92 -1.01
N ASP A 87 12.92 2.11 0.30
CA ASP A 87 12.87 1.02 1.27
C ASP A 87 11.46 0.42 1.28
N ILE A 88 11.32 -0.82 0.80
CA ILE A 88 10.05 -1.51 0.62
C ILE A 88 9.80 -2.44 1.82
N VAL A 89 8.67 -2.28 2.49
CA VAL A 89 8.27 -3.16 3.61
C VAL A 89 7.68 -4.45 3.07
N VAL A 90 8.28 -5.59 3.42
CA VAL A 90 7.89 -6.90 2.90
C VAL A 90 7.72 -7.91 4.03
N ARG A 91 6.64 -8.71 3.94
CA ARG A 91 6.51 -9.98 4.65
C ARG A 91 7.06 -11.07 3.74
N ASP A 92 7.90 -11.95 4.27
CA ASP A 92 8.39 -13.10 3.52
C ASP A 92 7.23 -13.95 2.99
N LEU A 93 7.35 -14.40 1.73
CA LEU A 93 6.38 -15.31 1.14
C LEU A 93 6.58 -16.74 1.66
N ASP A 94 5.49 -17.50 1.72
CA ASP A 94 5.53 -18.88 2.24
C ASP A 94 6.35 -19.82 1.33
N SER A 95 6.51 -19.47 0.04
CA SER A 95 7.36 -20.18 -0.91
C SER A 95 8.74 -19.50 -1.01
N PRO A 96 9.86 -20.18 -0.65
CA PRO A 96 11.19 -19.59 -0.69
C PRO A 96 11.62 -19.14 -2.09
N ILE A 97 11.32 -19.93 -3.13
CA ILE A 97 11.70 -19.61 -4.51
C ILE A 97 10.97 -18.35 -4.99
N ALA A 98 9.67 -18.24 -4.69
CA ALA A 98 8.90 -17.06 -5.03
C ALA A 98 9.38 -15.83 -4.24
N ASP A 99 9.72 -16.02 -2.96
CA ASP A 99 10.26 -14.97 -2.09
C ASP A 99 11.58 -14.42 -2.64
N GLU A 100 12.54 -15.28 -2.98
CA GLU A 100 13.82 -14.89 -3.58
C GLU A 100 13.65 -14.16 -4.91
N PHE A 101 12.77 -14.66 -5.79
CA PHE A 101 12.49 -14.02 -7.06
C PHE A 101 11.89 -12.62 -6.88
N VAL A 102 10.93 -12.48 -5.96
CA VAL A 102 10.33 -11.17 -5.66
C VAL A 102 11.34 -10.21 -5.05
N LYS A 103 12.18 -10.69 -4.14
CA LYS A 103 13.25 -9.89 -3.53
C LYS A 103 14.27 -9.44 -4.58
N TRP A 104 14.60 -10.31 -5.53
CA TRP A 104 15.48 -9.97 -6.64
C TRP A 104 14.88 -8.86 -7.51
N VAL A 105 13.65 -9.04 -8.02
CA VAL A 105 12.96 -8.03 -8.84
C VAL A 105 12.90 -6.68 -8.14
N ARG A 106 12.59 -6.66 -6.85
CA ARG A 106 12.50 -5.42 -6.08
C ARG A 106 13.83 -4.70 -5.96
N THR A 107 14.96 -5.42 -5.89
CA THR A 107 16.28 -4.85 -5.62
C THR A 107 17.11 -4.55 -6.87
N VAL A 108 16.70 -5.00 -8.08
CA VAL A 108 17.47 -4.81 -9.33
C VAL A 108 17.84 -3.36 -9.64
N ALA A 109 17.03 -2.40 -9.20
CA ALA A 109 17.23 -0.97 -9.44
C ALA A 109 17.81 -0.19 -8.25
N GLY A 110 18.24 -0.89 -7.19
CA GLY A 110 18.84 -0.27 -6.00
C GLY A 110 17.89 0.03 -4.84
N ASN A 111 16.61 -0.39 -4.94
CA ASN A 111 15.73 -0.40 -3.77
C ASN A 111 16.24 -1.36 -2.70
N ARG A 112 15.76 -1.18 -1.47
CA ARG A 112 16.09 -2.03 -0.33
C ARG A 112 14.82 -2.66 0.23
N ILE A 113 14.99 -3.79 0.89
CA ILE A 113 13.87 -4.53 1.49
C ILE A 113 14.02 -4.47 3.00
N VAL A 114 12.92 -4.10 3.67
CA VAL A 114 12.81 -4.06 5.12
C VAL A 114 11.81 -5.14 5.55
N SER A 115 12.25 -6.07 6.39
CA SER A 115 11.38 -7.12 6.92
C SER A 115 10.28 -6.55 7.81
N LYS A 116 9.03 -7.01 7.62
CA LYS A 116 7.86 -6.61 8.41
C LYS A 116 8.09 -6.82 9.92
N ASP A 117 8.77 -7.90 10.31
CA ASP A 117 8.91 -8.34 11.71
C ASP A 117 9.89 -7.48 12.54
N ARG A 118 10.74 -6.67 11.88
CA ARG A 118 11.68 -5.73 12.53
C ARG A 118 11.42 -4.26 12.19
N SER A 119 10.26 -3.97 11.60
CA SER A 119 10.06 -2.82 10.73
C SER A 119 10.04 -1.45 11.42
N MET A 120 9.32 -1.26 12.54
CA MET A 120 8.98 0.11 12.96
C MET A 120 10.21 0.97 13.36
N ARG A 121 11.17 0.40 14.10
CA ARG A 121 12.40 1.13 14.50
C ARG A 121 13.31 1.42 13.31
N GLU A 122 13.46 0.45 12.43
CA GLU A 122 14.29 0.59 11.24
C GLU A 122 13.68 1.60 10.26
N LEU A 123 12.38 1.51 10.00
CA LEU A 123 11.66 2.48 9.18
C LEU A 123 11.75 3.88 9.75
N LEU A 124 11.59 4.04 11.06
CA LEU A 124 11.76 5.34 11.73
C LEU A 124 13.17 5.90 11.50
N ARG A 125 14.21 5.06 11.63
CA ARG A 125 15.60 5.45 11.36
C ARG A 125 15.81 5.87 9.90
N ILE A 126 15.22 5.15 8.95
CA ILE A 126 15.32 5.45 7.52
C ILE A 126 14.71 6.82 7.23
N VAL A 127 13.44 7.04 7.60
CA VAL A 127 12.76 8.30 7.28
C VAL A 127 13.36 9.48 8.04
N SER A 128 13.81 9.30 9.29
CA SER A 128 14.49 10.35 10.07
C SER A 128 15.84 10.78 9.47
N LYS A 129 16.42 9.97 8.58
CA LYS A 129 17.63 10.31 7.81
C LYS A 129 17.32 10.90 6.42
N GLY A 130 16.07 11.24 6.13
CA GLY A 130 15.65 11.74 4.82
C GLY A 130 15.36 10.65 3.79
N GLY A 131 15.30 9.37 4.20
CA GLY A 131 15.03 8.24 3.31
C GLY A 131 13.58 8.20 2.78
N VAL A 132 13.36 7.35 1.78
CA VAL A 132 12.05 7.12 1.15
C VAL A 132 11.57 5.71 1.47
N VAL A 133 10.36 5.60 2.01
CA VAL A 133 9.73 4.32 2.36
C VAL A 133 8.45 4.12 1.55
N GLY A 134 8.28 2.93 0.97
CA GLY A 134 7.03 2.54 0.30
C GLY A 134 6.13 1.72 1.22
N ILE A 135 4.89 2.17 1.46
CA ILE A 135 3.91 1.41 2.27
C ILE A 135 2.60 1.21 1.49
N LEU A 136 2.27 -0.06 1.25
CA LEU A 136 0.98 -0.51 0.76
C LEU A 136 0.01 -0.63 1.96
N LEU A 137 -0.96 0.28 2.09
CA LEU A 137 -1.84 0.38 3.27
C LEU A 137 -3.19 -0.35 3.11
N ASP A 138 -3.43 -0.91 1.93
CA ASP A 138 -4.71 -1.46 1.51
C ASP A 138 -4.94 -2.94 1.88
N GLN A 139 -4.10 -3.53 2.73
CA GLN A 139 -4.27 -4.90 3.24
C GLN A 139 -4.91 -4.95 4.63
N ASN A 140 -5.66 -6.02 4.91
CA ASN A 140 -6.18 -6.28 6.25
C ASN A 140 -5.02 -6.62 7.21
N VAL A 141 -5.04 -6.04 8.41
CA VAL A 141 -4.16 -6.43 9.51
C VAL A 141 -4.96 -6.98 10.70
N THR A 142 -4.27 -7.56 11.68
CA THR A 142 -4.89 -8.00 12.92
C THR A 142 -5.24 -6.80 13.82
N TRP A 143 -6.22 -6.99 14.70
CA TRP A 143 -6.80 -5.93 15.55
C TRP A 143 -5.77 -5.20 16.44
N ASN A 144 -4.67 -5.84 16.81
CA ASN A 144 -3.58 -5.26 17.60
C ASN A 144 -2.67 -4.34 16.76
N GLU A 145 -2.47 -4.66 15.49
CA GLU A 145 -1.66 -3.90 14.53
C GLU A 145 -2.42 -2.68 13.97
N GLY A 146 -3.75 -2.78 13.86
CA GLY A 146 -4.57 -1.80 13.15
C GLY A 146 -5.46 -0.92 14.02
N VAL A 147 -6.26 -0.11 13.30
CA VAL A 147 -7.47 0.58 13.76
C VAL A 147 -8.59 0.30 12.76
N PHE A 148 -9.84 0.31 13.22
CA PHE A 148 -10.99 0.14 12.33
C PHE A 148 -11.38 1.47 11.72
N VAL A 149 -11.37 1.53 10.38
CA VAL A 149 -11.74 2.71 9.59
C VAL A 149 -12.61 2.28 8.41
N TYR A 150 -13.45 3.18 7.91
CA TYR A 150 -14.30 2.89 6.77
C TYR A 150 -13.50 2.78 5.49
N PHE A 151 -13.81 1.75 4.70
CA PHE A 151 -13.35 1.54 3.35
C PHE A 151 -14.50 0.95 2.53
N PHE A 152 -15.02 1.70 1.57
CA PHE A 152 -16.27 1.44 0.85
C PHE A 152 -17.47 1.23 1.79
N ASN A 153 -17.66 2.15 2.72
CA ASN A 153 -18.74 2.13 3.73
C ASN A 153 -18.77 0.88 4.64
N GLU A 154 -17.72 0.05 4.63
CA GLU A 154 -17.55 -1.06 5.56
C GLU A 154 -16.28 -0.88 6.39
N LEU A 155 -16.32 -1.29 7.66
CA LEU A 155 -15.16 -1.21 8.55
C LEU A 155 -14.10 -2.23 8.12
N ALA A 156 -12.88 -1.75 7.91
CA ALA A 156 -11.69 -2.54 7.63
C ALA A 156 -10.62 -2.27 8.70
N CYS A 157 -9.96 -3.34 9.17
CA CYS A 157 -8.84 -3.20 10.10
C CYS A 157 -7.58 -2.80 9.32
N THR A 158 -7.13 -1.56 9.51
CA THR A 158 -6.07 -0.94 8.71
C THR A 158 -4.86 -0.61 9.57
N ASN A 159 -3.66 -0.87 9.05
CA ASN A 159 -2.40 -0.64 9.74
C ASN A 159 -2.24 0.84 10.16
N LYS A 160 -1.97 1.11 11.44
CA LYS A 160 -1.71 2.47 11.95
C LYS A 160 -0.25 2.90 11.83
N GLY A 161 0.62 2.02 11.34
CA GLY A 161 2.07 2.21 11.20
C GLY A 161 2.49 3.48 10.44
N PRO A 162 1.90 3.81 9.28
CA PRO A 162 2.24 5.05 8.57
C PRO A 162 1.95 6.31 9.39
N ALA A 163 0.83 6.34 10.12
CA ALA A 163 0.47 7.46 10.98
C ALA A 163 1.46 7.60 12.14
N LEU A 164 1.84 6.47 12.76
CA LEU A 164 2.87 6.43 13.80
C LEU A 164 4.22 6.96 13.29
N LEU A 165 4.67 6.49 12.12
CA LEU A 165 5.94 6.93 11.53
C LEU A 165 5.95 8.42 11.23
N ALA A 166 4.89 8.93 10.58
CA ALA A 166 4.79 10.35 10.23
C ALA A 166 4.76 11.25 11.48
N LEU A 167 3.98 10.88 12.51
CA LEU A 167 3.92 11.64 13.76
C LEU A 167 5.25 11.62 14.53
N ALA A 168 5.99 10.51 14.49
CA ALA A 168 7.25 10.36 15.23
C ALA A 168 8.46 11.01 14.53
N SER A 169 8.50 11.01 13.20
CA SER A 169 9.64 11.53 12.41
C SER A 169 9.41 12.90 11.79
N GLY A 170 8.16 13.30 11.60
CA GLY A 170 7.81 14.44 10.75
C GLY A 170 7.98 14.16 9.26
N ALA A 171 8.11 12.89 8.84
CA ALA A 171 8.15 12.49 7.44
C ALA A 171 6.86 12.87 6.71
N ALA A 172 7.00 13.28 5.46
CA ALA A 172 5.88 13.61 4.59
C ALA A 172 5.15 12.33 4.16
N ILE A 173 3.82 12.33 4.21
CA ILE A 173 2.99 11.28 3.58
C ILE A 173 2.58 11.78 2.21
N VAL A 174 3.06 11.14 1.15
CA VAL A 174 2.77 11.51 -0.24
C VAL A 174 1.96 10.39 -0.89
N PRO A 175 0.71 10.64 -1.33
CA PRO A 175 -0.05 9.67 -2.13
C PRO A 175 0.65 9.42 -3.45
N THR A 176 0.99 8.16 -3.73
CA THR A 176 1.73 7.80 -4.94
C THR A 176 1.12 6.52 -5.49
N PHE A 177 0.49 6.60 -6.66
CA PHE A 177 -0.18 5.47 -7.28
C PHE A 177 0.29 5.27 -8.71
N ILE A 178 0.13 4.06 -9.23
CA ILE A 178 0.42 3.73 -10.62
C ILE A 178 -0.76 3.00 -11.24
N VAL A 179 -1.10 3.39 -12.47
CA VAL A 179 -2.17 2.78 -13.26
C VAL A 179 -1.69 2.51 -14.67
N ARG A 180 -2.15 1.42 -15.26
CA ARG A 180 -2.03 1.13 -16.68
C ARG A 180 -2.86 2.14 -17.48
N ASN A 181 -2.24 2.71 -18.51
CA ASN A 181 -2.83 3.64 -19.46
C ASN A 181 -2.49 3.19 -20.89
N GLY A 182 -3.36 2.35 -21.48
CA GLY A 182 -3.09 1.71 -22.77
C GLY A 182 -1.86 0.80 -22.71
N LYS A 183 -0.84 1.09 -23.53
CA LYS A 183 0.44 0.36 -23.57
C LYS A 183 1.48 0.87 -22.57
N LYS A 184 1.18 1.96 -21.86
CA LYS A 184 2.06 2.60 -20.89
C LYS A 184 1.49 2.46 -19.48
N HIS A 185 2.25 2.93 -18.51
CA HIS A 185 1.82 3.17 -17.15
C HIS A 185 1.85 4.67 -16.85
N ARG A 186 1.00 5.12 -15.94
CA ARG A 186 0.98 6.48 -15.43
C ARG A 186 1.13 6.45 -13.91
N ILE A 187 2.18 7.08 -13.41
CA ILE A 187 2.38 7.35 -11.98
C ILE A 187 1.70 8.68 -11.66
N ILE A 188 0.81 8.67 -10.67
CA ILE A 188 0.07 9.84 -10.20
C ILE A 188 0.50 10.13 -8.76
N ILE A 189 1.04 11.32 -8.54
CA ILE A 189 1.61 11.74 -7.26
C ILE A 189 0.78 12.90 -6.72
N GLY A 190 0.04 12.63 -5.65
CA GLY A 190 -0.78 13.62 -4.97
C GLY A 190 0.04 14.58 -4.10
N GLU A 191 -0.62 15.62 -3.60
CA GLU A 191 -0.04 16.50 -2.61
C GLU A 191 0.21 15.80 -1.26
N GLU A 192 1.18 16.31 -0.51
CA GLU A 192 1.46 15.82 0.85
C GLU A 192 0.23 15.94 1.74
N ILE A 193 -0.12 14.84 2.41
CA ILE A 193 -1.25 14.81 3.34
C ILE A 193 -0.86 15.53 4.62
N THR A 194 -1.66 16.52 5.02
CA THR A 194 -1.51 17.21 6.30
C THR A 194 -1.86 16.29 7.47
N ILE A 195 -0.84 15.92 8.26
CA ILE A 195 -0.98 15.07 9.43
C ILE A 195 -1.74 15.79 10.55
N LYS A 196 -2.72 15.10 11.13
CA LYS A 196 -3.45 15.56 12.32
C LYS A 196 -2.66 15.18 13.57
N ASN A 197 -2.28 16.19 14.35
CA ASN A 197 -1.57 16.02 15.62
C ASN A 197 -2.24 16.91 16.69
N SER A 198 -3.18 16.32 17.44
CA SER A 198 -3.91 16.98 18.52
C SER A 198 -3.29 16.72 19.90
N GLY A 199 -2.23 15.91 19.96
CA GLY A 199 -1.60 15.45 21.22
C GLY A 199 -2.29 14.21 21.81
N ASN A 200 -3.50 13.87 21.37
CA ASN A 200 -4.14 12.60 21.70
C ASN A 200 -3.73 11.53 20.69
N ARG A 201 -2.73 10.72 21.06
CA ARG A 201 -2.15 9.67 20.20
C ARG A 201 -3.21 8.74 19.61
N ALA A 202 -4.15 8.24 20.41
CA ALA A 202 -5.17 7.30 19.93
C ALA A 202 -6.08 7.94 18.88
N ALA A 203 -6.52 9.18 19.12
CA ALA A 203 -7.36 9.93 18.19
C ALA A 203 -6.58 10.29 16.91
N ASP A 204 -5.32 10.68 17.02
CA ASP A 204 -4.49 11.06 15.89
C ASP A 204 -4.17 9.87 14.99
N HIS A 205 -3.88 8.70 15.55
CA HIS A 205 -3.69 7.47 14.77
C HIS A 205 -4.95 7.14 13.97
N LEU A 206 -6.12 7.16 14.62
CA LEU A 206 -7.40 6.86 13.97
C LEU A 206 -7.70 7.86 12.84
N LYS A 207 -7.60 9.17 13.10
CA LYS A 207 -7.91 10.22 12.12
C LYS A 207 -7.00 10.17 10.90
N ASN A 208 -5.69 10.01 11.11
CA ASN A 208 -4.73 9.93 10.00
C ASN A 208 -4.91 8.63 9.20
N THR A 209 -5.07 7.48 9.86
CA THR A 209 -5.33 6.22 9.14
C THR A 209 -6.64 6.27 8.35
N ALA A 210 -7.69 6.92 8.87
CA ALA A 210 -8.93 7.13 8.13
C ALA A 210 -8.72 8.01 6.89
N LEU A 211 -7.95 9.10 7.03
CA LEU A 211 -7.61 9.99 5.92
C LEU A 211 -6.82 9.25 4.82
N PHE A 212 -5.82 8.46 5.20
CA PHE A 212 -5.03 7.67 4.25
C PHE A 212 -5.88 6.62 3.54
N THR A 213 -6.75 5.96 4.30
CA THR A 213 -7.68 4.95 3.75
C THR A 213 -8.66 5.57 2.78
N LYS A 214 -9.15 6.78 3.06
CA LYS A 214 -10.04 7.53 2.16
C LYS A 214 -9.36 7.88 0.84
N VAL A 215 -8.09 8.29 0.87
CA VAL A 215 -7.31 8.55 -0.35
C VAL A 215 -7.20 7.29 -1.23
N ILE A 216 -6.91 6.14 -0.61
CA ILE A 216 -6.87 4.85 -1.31
C ILE A 216 -8.25 4.47 -1.85
N GLU A 217 -9.31 4.68 -1.07
CA GLU A 217 -10.68 4.42 -1.50
C GLU A 217 -11.07 5.27 -2.72
N ASP A 218 -10.76 6.56 -2.70
CA ASP A 218 -11.05 7.46 -3.82
C ASP A 218 -10.32 7.01 -5.09
N PHE A 219 -9.06 6.59 -4.95
CA PHE A 219 -8.29 6.05 -6.07
C PHE A 219 -8.84 4.70 -6.57
N ALA A 220 -9.27 3.81 -5.66
CA ALA A 220 -9.95 2.55 -6.00
C ALA A 220 -11.32 2.75 -6.64
N ARG A 221 -12.02 3.84 -6.32
CA ARG A 221 -13.28 4.22 -6.97
C ARG A 221 -13.05 4.76 -8.38
N GLN A 222 -11.95 5.48 -8.58
CA GLN A 222 -11.58 6.05 -9.88
C GLN A 222 -11.04 4.99 -10.85
N TYR A 223 -10.24 4.03 -10.35
CA TYR A 223 -9.62 2.96 -11.14
C TYR A 223 -9.99 1.57 -10.59
N PRO A 224 -11.29 1.23 -10.52
CA PRO A 224 -11.73 0.00 -9.88
C PRO A 224 -11.18 -1.23 -10.57
N GLU A 225 -10.96 -1.21 -11.88
CA GLU A 225 -10.39 -2.36 -12.59
C GLU A 225 -8.91 -2.63 -12.31
N GLN A 226 -8.21 -1.70 -11.65
CA GLN A 226 -6.77 -1.80 -11.43
C GLN A 226 -6.36 -2.03 -9.99
N TRP A 227 -7.29 -1.95 -9.06
CA TRP A 227 -7.07 -2.31 -7.67
C TRP A 227 -7.10 -3.83 -7.48
N PHE A 228 -6.23 -4.36 -6.63
CA PHE A 228 -6.14 -5.80 -6.36
C PHE A 228 -7.28 -6.30 -5.44
N TRP A 229 -8.45 -6.57 -6.02
CA TRP A 229 -9.66 -7.03 -5.29
C TRP A 229 -9.56 -8.41 -4.63
N LEU A 230 -8.50 -9.18 -4.90
CA LEU A 230 -8.35 -10.55 -4.40
C LEU A 230 -7.97 -10.61 -2.92
N HIS A 231 -7.54 -9.51 -2.32
CA HIS A 231 -7.32 -9.45 -0.88
C HIS A 231 -8.64 -9.50 -0.09
N GLN A 232 -8.66 -10.27 0.99
CA GLN A 232 -9.75 -10.27 1.96
C GLN A 232 -9.69 -9.02 2.85
N ARG A 233 -9.86 -7.83 2.26
CA ARG A 233 -9.70 -6.51 2.91
C ARG A 233 -10.52 -6.35 4.19
N TRP A 234 -11.68 -6.99 4.25
CA TRP A 234 -12.62 -6.90 5.37
C TRP A 234 -12.61 -8.13 6.28
N LYS A 235 -11.54 -8.95 6.26
CA LYS A 235 -11.46 -10.20 7.04
C LYS A 235 -11.59 -9.96 8.55
N SER A 236 -10.86 -8.99 9.10
CA SER A 236 -10.95 -8.65 10.52
C SER A 236 -12.14 -7.72 10.77
N ARG A 237 -13.00 -8.10 11.70
CA ARG A 237 -14.19 -7.33 12.11
C ARG A 237 -14.08 -6.85 13.58
N PRO A 238 -14.66 -5.68 13.91
CA PRO A 238 -14.80 -5.23 15.30
C PRO A 238 -15.51 -6.26 16.16
N GLU A 239 -15.33 -6.20 17.48
CA GLU A 239 -15.89 -7.23 18.36
C GLU A 239 -17.42 -7.25 18.39
N ASN A 240 -18.02 -6.08 18.23
CA ASN A 240 -19.46 -5.85 18.25
C ASN A 240 -20.10 -5.87 16.86
N ASP A 241 -19.38 -6.34 15.82
CA ASP A 241 -19.93 -6.41 14.47
C ASP A 241 -20.90 -7.60 14.34
N PRO A 242 -22.18 -7.36 14.02
CA PRO A 242 -23.18 -8.43 13.89
C PRO A 242 -22.87 -9.44 12.78
N ASN A 243 -21.99 -9.08 11.83
CA ASN A 243 -21.52 -9.97 10.77
C ASN A 243 -20.16 -10.63 11.08
N ARG A 244 -19.62 -10.46 12.30
CA ARG A 244 -18.45 -11.20 12.76
C ARG A 244 -18.86 -12.67 12.88
N GLY A 245 -18.52 -13.47 11.87
CA GLY A 245 -18.68 -14.92 11.93
C GLY A 245 -18.13 -15.46 13.25
N THR A 246 -18.76 -16.51 13.80
CA THR A 246 -18.48 -17.14 15.10
C THR A 246 -17.09 -17.81 15.19
N GLU A 247 -16.10 -17.41 14.41
CA GLU A 247 -14.70 -17.86 14.49
C GLU A 247 -13.93 -17.28 15.69
N LYS A 248 -14.63 -17.12 16.81
CA LYS A 248 -14.05 -16.86 18.14
C LYS A 248 -14.68 -17.75 19.22
N ALA A 249 -15.02 -19.00 18.90
CA ALA A 249 -15.37 -20.02 19.88
C ALA A 249 -14.23 -21.03 20.19
N ALA A 250 -13.11 -21.03 19.45
CA ALA A 250 -12.10 -22.11 19.56
C ALA A 250 -10.73 -21.72 20.17
N MET A 251 -10.60 -20.55 20.83
CA MET A 251 -9.31 -20.07 21.38
C MET A 251 -9.38 -19.67 22.86
N ILE A 252 -10.40 -20.11 23.59
CA ILE A 252 -10.49 -19.93 25.05
C ILE A 252 -10.50 -21.27 25.81
N ASP A 253 -10.51 -22.42 25.13
CA ASP A 253 -10.70 -23.73 25.80
C ASP A 253 -9.45 -24.66 25.80
N LEU A 254 -8.25 -24.09 25.81
CA LEU A 254 -7.00 -24.86 26.04
C LEU A 254 -6.25 -24.45 27.32
N ARG A 255 -6.91 -23.73 28.22
CA ARG A 255 -6.54 -23.73 29.64
C ARG A 255 -7.63 -24.51 30.34
N HIS A 256 -7.34 -25.77 30.66
CA HIS A 256 -8.07 -26.74 31.52
C HIS A 256 -8.14 -28.13 30.86
N SER A 257 -6.96 -28.71 30.59
CA SER A 257 -6.80 -30.16 30.45
C SER A 257 -5.36 -30.51 30.74
N ARG A 258 -5.10 -30.77 32.03
CA ARG A 258 -4.04 -31.57 32.68
C ARG A 258 -2.66 -31.64 32.02
#